data_AF-A0A4P9W6W3-F1
#
_entry.id   AF-A0A4P9W6W3-F1
#
_cell.length_a   1.000
_cell.length_b   1.000
_cell.length_c   1.000
_cell.angle_alpha   90.00
_cell.angle_beta   90.00
_cell.angle_gamma   90.00
#
_symmetry.space_group_name_H-M   'P 1'
#
loop_
_entity.id
_entity.type
_entity.pdbx_description
1 polymer ?
#
loop_
_entity_poly.entity_id
_entity_poly.type
_entity_poly.pdbx_seq_one_letter_code
_entity_poly.pdbx_strand_id
1 'polypeptide(L)'
;MEAKQQTARNIHDHLIKTFSGKHVVYLICVGYIEGKWIYKFGHSDKGLVQRLSAHYRSFGSEIYLVHVVECIEDTELELMIKHDDQIKKYIHKLIINGERRTELLEFDEVFQLEDYVEKVEILAKNLIAQKDASYERVKSLKNIELQQMALNVQRLSLEVELAKLSTEPPKYESSLEVNALTNISTLSSTPPAIQNVLLETYQPIPSLGYSLEIKPKKNSRGYKIQRIHPNDLTKPVAVYESTVDVERLVTSSSKSGLLRAIENNSIYMGHRWWKVADDLDENVVHDLPETVELRQQTTGYVVKLENDGEIKMVFVDQRAAMAYEKFKSTGTISNAIKSGKPCHHHIFKMFSDCSPEMQNKWLETNELPTKAKANGKRVARYSPVDGSFQEEYSNIGDVLKIFQLGRATLMKAIENDSICKNWKWKFMVEEN
;
A
#
# COMPACT_ATOMS: atom_id res chain seq x y z
N MET A 1 -36.29 -20.38 27.87
CA MET A 1 -34.83 -20.09 27.77
C MET A 1 -34.40 -20.04 26.31
N GLU A 2 -34.80 -21.01 25.48
CA GLU A 2 -34.51 -21.06 24.03
C GLU A 2 -34.97 -19.82 23.24
N ALA A 3 -36.18 -19.29 23.46
CA ALA A 3 -36.67 -18.13 22.73
C ALA A 3 -35.80 -16.87 22.93
N LYS A 4 -35.36 -16.59 24.17
CA LYS A 4 -34.48 -15.44 24.49
C LYS A 4 -33.08 -15.61 23.89
N GLN A 5 -32.55 -16.84 23.90
CA GLN A 5 -31.28 -17.16 23.26
C GLN A 5 -31.35 -17.02 21.73
N GLN A 6 -32.47 -17.42 21.12
CA GLN A 6 -32.67 -17.26 19.69
C GLN A 6 -32.76 -15.77 19.29
N THR A 7 -33.48 -14.95 20.06
CA THR A 7 -33.53 -13.51 19.85
C THR A 7 -32.15 -12.86 19.95
N ALA A 8 -31.35 -13.22 20.96
CA ALA A 8 -29.99 -12.72 21.12
C ALA A 8 -29.05 -13.13 19.96
N ARG A 9 -29.19 -14.36 19.44
CA ARG A 9 -28.48 -14.82 18.23
C ARG A 9 -28.87 -14.02 17.00
N ASN A 10 -30.17 -13.80 16.80
CA ASN A 10 -30.66 -13.02 15.65
C ASN A 10 -30.17 -11.56 15.69
N ILE A 11 -30.15 -10.93 16.87
CA ILE A 11 -29.61 -9.57 17.06
C ILE A 11 -28.10 -9.56 16.78
N HIS A 12 -27.37 -10.53 17.30
CA HIS A 12 -25.93 -10.66 17.06
C HIS A 12 -25.59 -10.78 15.56
N ASP A 13 -26.27 -11.68 14.85
CA ASP A 13 -26.05 -11.88 13.42
C ASP A 13 -26.45 -10.65 12.59
N HIS A 14 -27.54 -9.99 12.97
CA HIS A 14 -27.98 -8.74 12.35
C HIS A 14 -26.94 -7.63 12.52
N LEU A 15 -26.45 -7.41 13.74
CA LEU A 15 -25.43 -6.40 14.03
C LEU A 15 -24.11 -6.69 13.30
N ILE A 16 -23.68 -7.95 13.22
CA ILE A 16 -22.50 -8.33 12.42
C ILE A 16 -22.69 -7.94 10.96
N LYS A 17 -23.84 -8.27 10.38
CA LYS A 17 -24.12 -7.99 8.96
C LYS A 17 -24.18 -6.49 8.68
N THR A 18 -24.87 -5.74 9.53
CA THR A 18 -25.09 -4.29 9.37
C THR A 18 -23.80 -3.50 9.54
N PHE A 19 -22.93 -3.93 10.46
CA PHE A 19 -21.71 -3.19 10.82
C PHE A 19 -20.41 -3.82 10.28
N SER A 20 -20.52 -4.77 9.36
CA SER A 20 -19.35 -5.39 8.73
C SER A 20 -18.52 -4.38 7.94
N GLY A 21 -17.20 -4.37 8.19
CA GLY A 21 -16.26 -3.49 7.50
C GLY A 21 -16.26 -2.02 7.95
N LYS A 22 -17.08 -1.66 8.94
CA LYS A 22 -17.16 -0.31 9.51
C LYS A 22 -16.25 -0.16 10.73
N HIS A 23 -15.83 1.08 10.99
CA HIS A 23 -15.23 1.44 12.27
C HIS A 23 -16.34 1.59 13.29
N VAL A 24 -16.25 0.80 14.36
CA VAL A 24 -17.31 0.75 15.37
C VAL A 24 -16.74 0.63 16.77
N VAL A 25 -17.47 1.21 17.72
CA VAL A 25 -17.42 0.81 19.12
C VAL A 25 -18.55 -0.18 19.37
N TYR A 26 -18.27 -1.28 20.04
CA TYR A 26 -19.25 -2.32 20.34
C TYR A 26 -19.30 -2.64 21.83
N LEU A 27 -20.40 -3.28 22.22
CA LEU A 27 -20.61 -3.95 23.49
C LEU A 27 -20.97 -5.42 23.23
N ILE A 28 -20.21 -6.34 23.82
CA ILE A 28 -20.53 -7.77 23.84
C ILE A 28 -20.90 -8.23 25.24
N CYS A 29 -21.84 -9.16 25.33
CA CYS A 29 -22.05 -9.98 26.51
C CYS A 29 -21.03 -11.13 26.49
N VAL A 30 -20.22 -11.23 27.54
CA VAL A 30 -19.12 -12.18 27.67
C VAL A 30 -19.55 -13.45 28.39
N GLY A 31 -20.60 -13.38 29.21
CA GLY A 31 -21.16 -14.52 29.91
C GLY A 31 -21.54 -14.20 31.37
N TYR A 32 -21.94 -15.24 32.09
CA TYR A 32 -22.32 -15.16 33.50
C TYR A 32 -21.13 -15.59 34.38
N ILE A 33 -20.53 -14.63 35.09
CA ILE A 33 -19.32 -14.81 35.90
C ILE A 33 -19.65 -14.35 37.32
N GLU A 34 -19.30 -15.17 38.33
CA GLU A 34 -19.50 -14.83 39.75
C GLU A 34 -20.94 -14.40 40.12
N GLY A 35 -21.95 -14.97 39.46
CA GLY A 35 -23.35 -14.65 39.74
C GLY A 35 -23.90 -13.42 39.01
N LYS A 36 -23.12 -12.82 38.10
CA LYS A 36 -23.47 -11.58 37.38
C LYS A 36 -23.19 -11.69 35.89
N TRP A 37 -23.98 -11.00 35.07
CA TRP A 37 -23.73 -10.89 33.64
C TRP A 37 -22.64 -9.85 33.38
N ILE A 38 -21.57 -10.27 32.71
CA ILE A 38 -20.43 -9.42 32.40
C ILE A 38 -20.45 -9.04 30.93
N TYR A 39 -20.25 -7.76 30.67
CA TYR A 39 -20.19 -7.18 29.34
C TYR A 39 -18.80 -6.62 29.09
N LYS A 40 -18.40 -6.55 27.82
CA LYS A 40 -17.13 -5.96 27.40
C LYS A 40 -17.39 -4.98 26.28
N PHE A 41 -16.89 -3.77 26.45
CA PHE A 41 -16.89 -2.79 25.37
C PHE A 41 -15.50 -2.70 24.72
N GLY A 42 -15.47 -2.16 23.52
CA GLY A 42 -14.24 -1.77 22.85
C GLY A 42 -14.45 -1.38 21.39
N HIS A 43 -13.39 -0.99 20.72
CA HIS A 43 -13.40 -0.65 19.29
C HIS A 43 -12.89 -1.77 18.38
N SER A 44 -13.15 -1.62 17.08
CA SER A 44 -12.73 -2.57 16.03
C SER A 44 -11.72 -1.97 15.03
N ASP A 45 -10.43 -2.10 15.32
CA ASP A 45 -9.33 -1.65 14.44
C ASP A 45 -9.34 -2.24 13.02
N LYS A 46 -9.82 -3.47 12.88
CA LYS A 46 -9.73 -4.29 11.65
C LYS A 46 -11.09 -4.87 11.24
N GLY A 47 -12.16 -4.25 11.72
CA GLY A 47 -13.54 -4.68 11.51
C GLY A 47 -14.06 -5.65 12.58
N LEU A 48 -15.36 -5.57 12.79
CA LEU A 48 -16.10 -6.24 13.85
C LEU A 48 -15.94 -7.78 13.86
N VAL A 49 -15.98 -8.43 12.69
CA VAL A 49 -15.88 -9.91 12.57
C VAL A 49 -14.55 -10.45 13.10
N GLN A 50 -13.44 -9.78 12.77
CA GLN A 50 -12.11 -10.20 13.21
C GLN A 50 -11.96 -9.98 14.72
N ARG A 51 -12.57 -8.92 15.24
CA ARG A 51 -12.56 -8.61 16.66
C ARG A 51 -13.37 -9.63 17.47
N LEU A 52 -14.56 -9.99 17.00
CA LEU A 52 -15.36 -11.08 17.57
C LEU A 52 -14.62 -12.41 17.52
N SER A 53 -13.91 -12.72 16.44
CA SER A 53 -13.06 -13.92 16.33
C SER A 53 -11.99 -14.00 17.42
N ALA A 54 -11.42 -12.85 17.81
CA ALA A 54 -10.46 -12.79 18.91
C ALA A 54 -11.15 -12.97 20.28
N HIS A 55 -12.35 -12.43 20.44
CA HIS A 55 -13.15 -12.62 21.65
C HIS A 55 -13.61 -14.07 21.82
N TYR A 56 -14.00 -14.77 20.74
CA TYR A 56 -14.34 -16.20 20.82
C TYR A 56 -13.19 -17.05 21.38
N ARG A 57 -11.94 -16.70 21.05
CA ARG A 57 -10.76 -17.38 21.61
C ARG A 57 -10.50 -17.04 23.07
N SER A 58 -10.89 -15.84 23.48
CA SER A 58 -10.60 -15.30 24.83
C SER A 58 -11.67 -15.67 25.84
N PHE A 59 -12.94 -15.77 25.41
CA PHE A 59 -14.11 -15.92 26.28
C PHE A 59 -14.99 -17.12 25.91
N GLY A 60 -14.68 -17.84 24.83
CA GLY A 60 -15.48 -18.98 24.35
C GLY A 60 -16.51 -18.58 23.29
N SER A 61 -17.23 -19.57 22.77
CA SER A 61 -18.19 -19.39 21.67
C SER A 61 -19.53 -18.77 22.07
N GLU A 62 -19.79 -18.62 23.37
CA GLU A 62 -21.05 -18.10 23.92
C GLU A 62 -21.01 -16.59 24.19
N ILE A 63 -20.48 -15.81 23.25
CA ILE A 63 -20.54 -14.34 23.30
C ILE A 63 -21.64 -13.83 22.39
N TYR A 64 -22.34 -12.79 22.85
CA TYR A 64 -23.38 -12.12 22.08
C TYR A 64 -23.03 -10.66 21.87
N LEU A 65 -23.31 -10.15 20.68
CA LEU A 65 -23.11 -8.75 20.36
C LEU A 65 -24.41 -8.02 20.67
N VAL A 66 -24.32 -7.01 21.53
CA VAL A 66 -25.48 -6.41 22.19
C VAL A 66 -25.72 -4.99 21.68
N HIS A 67 -24.66 -4.23 21.47
CA HIS A 67 -24.74 -2.86 20.97
C HIS A 67 -23.55 -2.55 20.07
N VAL A 68 -23.78 -1.77 19.02
CA VAL A 68 -22.75 -1.31 18.08
C VAL A 68 -23.07 0.11 17.64
N VAL A 69 -22.07 0.98 17.72
CA VAL A 69 -22.13 2.36 17.21
C VAL A 69 -21.06 2.53 16.15
N GLU A 70 -21.48 2.96 14.97
CA GLU A 70 -20.56 3.37 13.90
C GLU A 70 -19.95 4.73 14.21
N CYS A 71 -18.62 4.81 14.10
CA CYS A 71 -17.87 6.01 14.44
C CYS A 71 -16.56 6.05 13.65
N ILE A 72 -16.15 7.26 13.23
CA ILE A 72 -14.90 7.47 12.50
C ILE A 72 -13.69 7.37 13.45
N GLU A 73 -13.83 7.88 14.66
CA GLU A 73 -12.79 7.95 15.70
C GLU A 73 -13.12 6.98 16.84
N ASP A 74 -13.05 5.68 16.55
CA ASP A 74 -13.44 4.61 17.45
C ASP A 74 -12.58 4.53 18.73
N THR A 75 -11.30 4.87 18.63
CA THR A 75 -10.38 4.98 19.78
C THR A 75 -10.76 6.15 20.71
N GLU A 76 -11.10 7.32 20.15
CA GLU A 76 -11.48 8.50 20.93
C GLU A 76 -12.82 8.27 21.63
N LEU A 77 -13.78 7.65 20.94
CA LEU A 77 -15.07 7.28 21.53
C LEU A 77 -14.92 6.23 22.64
N GLU A 78 -14.09 5.19 22.48
CA GLU A 78 -13.80 4.24 23.57
C GLU A 78 -13.20 4.94 24.79
N LEU A 79 -12.27 5.88 24.58
CA LEU A 79 -11.68 6.66 25.66
C LEU A 79 -12.73 7.53 26.35
N MET A 80 -13.64 8.17 25.61
CA MET A 80 -14.75 8.95 26.19
C MET A 80 -15.65 8.07 27.05
N ILE A 81 -16.02 6.88 26.58
CA ILE A 81 -16.81 5.91 27.36
C ILE A 81 -16.09 5.51 28.65
N LYS A 82 -14.78 5.25 28.56
CA LYS A 82 -13.96 4.82 29.71
C LYS A 82 -13.83 5.90 30.79
N HIS A 83 -13.89 7.17 30.40
CA HIS A 83 -13.73 8.31 31.30
C HIS A 83 -15.05 8.98 31.69
N ASP A 84 -16.18 8.55 31.13
CA ASP A 84 -17.48 9.09 31.47
C ASP A 84 -17.84 8.83 32.95
N ASP A 85 -18.27 9.87 33.66
CA ASP A 85 -18.50 9.83 35.11
C ASP A 85 -19.64 8.88 35.53
N GLN A 86 -20.57 8.58 34.62
CA GLN A 86 -21.63 7.61 34.88
C GLN A 86 -21.12 6.20 34.58
N ILE A 87 -20.53 5.97 33.41
CA ILE A 87 -20.10 4.62 32.97
C ILE A 87 -18.92 4.10 33.80
N LYS A 88 -17.93 4.95 34.10
CA LYS A 88 -16.66 4.55 34.75
C LYS A 88 -16.85 3.87 36.11
N LYS A 89 -17.93 4.19 36.82
CA LYS A 89 -18.28 3.60 38.13
C LYS A 89 -18.63 2.11 38.03
N TYR A 90 -19.11 1.68 36.87
CA TYR A 90 -19.54 0.32 36.59
C TYR A 90 -18.49 -0.49 35.81
N ILE A 91 -17.30 0.09 35.57
CA ILE A 91 -16.19 -0.60 34.91
C ILE A 91 -15.38 -1.39 35.93
N HIS A 92 -15.34 -2.71 35.77
CA HIS A 92 -14.58 -3.62 36.61
C HIS A 92 -13.24 -4.02 35.99
N LYS A 93 -12.22 -4.16 36.84
CA LYS A 93 -10.91 -4.69 36.46
C LYS A 93 -10.80 -6.13 36.93
N LEU A 94 -11.17 -7.08 36.07
CA LEU A 94 -11.08 -8.51 36.37
C LEU A 94 -9.88 -9.14 35.65
N ILE A 95 -9.36 -10.23 36.23
CA ILE A 95 -8.37 -11.09 35.59
C ILE A 95 -9.14 -12.26 34.97
N ILE A 96 -9.16 -12.32 33.64
CA ILE A 96 -9.79 -13.42 32.91
C ILE A 96 -8.69 -14.10 32.09
N ASN A 97 -8.52 -15.41 32.28
CA ASN A 97 -7.48 -16.22 31.64
C ASN A 97 -6.05 -15.68 31.85
N GLY A 98 -5.76 -15.17 33.05
CA GLY A 98 -4.43 -14.64 33.42
C GLY A 98 -4.14 -13.23 32.91
N GLU A 99 -5.03 -12.62 32.12
CA GLU A 99 -4.89 -11.25 31.62
C GLU A 99 -5.81 -10.28 32.36
N ARG A 100 -5.26 -9.14 32.79
CA ARG A 100 -6.04 -8.05 33.40
C ARG A 100 -6.83 -7.32 32.31
N ARG A 101 -8.15 -7.34 32.41
CA ARG A 101 -9.06 -6.59 31.53
C ARG A 101 -9.50 -5.30 32.23
N THR A 102 -9.55 -4.18 31.51
CA THR A 102 -9.88 -2.86 32.09
C THR A 102 -11.15 -2.23 31.55
N GLU A 103 -11.92 -2.99 30.78
CA GLU A 103 -13.05 -2.52 29.98
C GLU A 103 -14.20 -3.54 30.05
N LEU A 104 -14.41 -4.10 31.24
CA LEU A 104 -15.54 -4.96 31.57
C LEU A 104 -16.58 -4.16 32.34
N LEU A 105 -17.85 -4.37 32.03
CA LEU A 105 -18.99 -3.69 32.62
C LEU A 105 -19.92 -4.71 33.28
N GLU A 106 -20.54 -4.27 34.36
CA GLU A 106 -21.66 -4.95 35.00
C GLU A 106 -22.87 -3.99 35.01
N PHE A 107 -24.05 -4.50 34.69
CA PHE A 107 -25.30 -3.76 34.84
C PHE A 107 -26.02 -4.24 36.09
N ASP A 108 -26.57 -3.30 36.86
CA ASP A 108 -27.33 -3.55 38.07
C ASP A 108 -28.72 -2.91 37.97
N GLU A 109 -29.49 -2.86 39.06
CA GLU A 109 -30.83 -2.24 39.06
C GLU A 109 -30.81 -0.73 38.78
N VAL A 110 -29.66 -0.06 38.99
CA VAL A 110 -29.50 1.40 38.89
C VAL A 110 -28.96 1.82 37.51
N PHE A 111 -28.07 1.03 36.91
CA PHE A 111 -27.48 1.30 35.60
C PHE A 111 -27.73 0.11 34.68
N GLN A 112 -28.73 0.26 33.82
CA GLN A 112 -29.17 -0.75 32.86
C GLN A 112 -28.44 -0.63 31.52
N LEU A 113 -28.61 -1.65 30.67
CA LEU A 113 -28.06 -1.66 29.32
C LEU A 113 -28.54 -0.47 28.49
N GLU A 114 -29.82 -0.10 28.63
CA GLU A 114 -30.44 1.02 27.91
C GLU A 114 -29.78 2.35 28.27
N ASP A 115 -29.44 2.56 29.56
CA ASP A 115 -28.74 3.77 30.02
C ASP A 115 -27.35 3.88 29.39
N TYR A 116 -26.65 2.75 29.28
CA TYR A 116 -25.35 2.69 28.60
C TYR A 116 -25.49 3.02 27.11
N VAL A 117 -26.47 2.42 26.42
CA VAL A 117 -26.72 2.65 25.00
C VAL A 117 -27.00 4.13 24.73
N GLU A 118 -27.93 4.73 25.48
CA GLU A 118 -28.27 6.15 25.35
C GLU A 118 -27.03 7.03 25.57
N LYS A 119 -26.26 6.74 26.61
CA LYS A 119 -25.06 7.51 26.94
C LYS A 119 -24.01 7.43 25.84
N VAL A 120 -23.74 6.24 25.31
CA VAL A 120 -22.76 6.05 24.23
C VAL A 120 -23.20 6.75 22.96
N GLU A 121 -24.49 6.74 22.62
CA GLU A 121 -25.01 7.50 21.48
C GLU A 121 -24.82 9.01 21.64
N ILE A 122 -25.05 9.55 22.84
CA ILE A 122 -24.83 10.97 23.14
C ILE A 122 -23.35 11.31 22.98
N LEU A 123 -22.44 10.48 23.51
CA LEU A 123 -21.00 10.68 23.38
C LEU A 123 -20.56 10.66 21.90
N ALA A 124 -21.10 9.74 21.10
CA ALA A 124 -20.82 9.66 19.67
C ALA A 124 -21.29 10.92 18.92
N LYS A 125 -22.51 11.41 19.20
CA LYS A 125 -23.04 12.66 18.62
C LYS A 125 -22.21 13.87 19.00
N ASN A 126 -21.80 13.97 20.26
CA ASN A 126 -20.95 15.06 20.74
C ASN A 126 -19.57 15.07 20.07
N LEU A 127 -18.98 13.89 19.85
CA LEU A 127 -17.70 13.76 19.16
C LEU A 127 -17.77 14.29 17.73
N ILE A 128 -18.84 13.95 17.00
CA ILE A 128 -19.07 14.46 15.63
C ILE A 128 -19.20 16.00 15.65
N ALA A 129 -20.05 16.54 16.54
CA ALA A 129 -20.27 17.99 16.63
C ALA A 129 -18.98 18.77 16.96
N GLN A 130 -18.11 18.23 17.81
CA GLN A 130 -16.83 18.85 18.13
C GLN A 130 -15.89 18.91 16.92
N LYS A 131 -15.87 17.87 16.09
CA LYS A 131 -15.02 17.83 14.88
C LYS A 131 -15.54 18.76 13.80
N ASP A 132 -16.86 18.82 13.59
CA ASP A 132 -17.47 19.75 12.64
C ASP A 132 -17.16 21.21 12.99
N ALA A 133 -17.30 21.56 14.27
CA ALA A 133 -16.94 22.90 14.77
C ALA A 133 -15.44 23.20 14.60
N SER A 134 -14.57 22.21 14.79
CA SER A 134 -13.12 22.36 14.58
C SER A 134 -12.79 22.57 13.10
N TYR A 135 -13.42 21.80 12.20
CA TYR A 135 -13.23 21.92 10.75
C TYR A 135 -13.65 23.30 10.24
N GLU A 136 -14.83 23.79 10.63
CA GLU A 136 -15.30 25.11 10.22
C GLU A 136 -14.42 26.24 10.77
N ARG A 137 -13.84 26.08 11.97
CA ARG A 137 -12.85 27.01 12.52
C ARG A 137 -11.57 27.05 11.66
N VAL A 138 -11.01 25.90 11.31
CA VAL A 138 -9.80 25.82 10.49
C VAL A 138 -10.02 26.41 9.09
N LYS A 139 -11.16 26.09 8.47
CA LYS A 139 -11.57 26.65 7.18
C LYS A 139 -11.71 28.18 7.24
N SER A 140 -12.32 28.70 8.31
CA SER A 140 -12.45 30.15 8.52
C SER A 140 -11.10 30.84 8.66
N LEU A 141 -10.16 30.25 9.42
CA LEU A 141 -8.79 30.78 9.56
C LEU A 141 -8.05 30.80 8.22
N LYS A 142 -8.17 29.75 7.40
CA LYS A 142 -7.56 29.68 6.07
C LYS A 142 -8.10 30.78 5.14
N ASN A 143 -9.40 31.05 5.20
CA ASN A 143 -10.01 32.11 4.41
C ASN A 143 -9.52 33.51 4.82
N ILE A 144 -9.34 33.75 6.12
CA ILE A 144 -8.76 35.01 6.62
C ILE A 144 -7.31 35.17 6.13
N GLU A 145 -6.51 34.11 6.21
CA GLU A 145 -5.12 34.11 5.72
C GLU A 145 -5.05 34.43 4.22
N LEU A 146 -5.91 33.82 3.40
CA LEU A 146 -6.00 34.10 1.96
C LEU A 146 -6.40 35.56 1.68
N GLN A 147 -7.36 36.10 2.44
CA GLN A 147 -7.76 37.50 2.32
C GLN A 147 -6.61 38.46 2.67
N GLN A 148 -5.84 38.17 3.72
CA GLN A 148 -4.66 38.95 4.09
C GLN A 148 -3.58 38.91 3.00
N MET A 149 -3.32 37.73 2.42
CA MET A 149 -2.39 37.60 1.30
C MET A 149 -2.85 38.40 0.08
N ALA A 150 -4.15 38.32 -0.27
CA ALA A 150 -4.71 39.08 -1.38
C ALA A 150 -4.59 40.61 -1.17
N LEU A 151 -4.86 41.08 0.04
CA LEU A 151 -4.69 42.49 0.41
C LEU A 151 -3.22 42.93 0.29
N ASN A 152 -2.28 42.09 0.73
CA ASN A 152 -0.85 42.40 0.65
C ASN A 152 -0.35 42.47 -0.80
N VAL A 153 -0.83 41.57 -1.67
CA VAL A 153 -0.54 41.64 -3.12
C VAL A 153 -1.07 42.93 -3.73
N GLN A 154 -2.30 43.35 -3.39
CA GLN A 154 -2.85 44.62 -3.85
C GLN A 154 -2.02 45.81 -3.36
N ARG A 155 -1.60 45.80 -2.08
CA ARG A 155 -0.76 46.86 -1.51
C ARG A 155 0.57 46.98 -2.26
N LEU A 156 1.25 45.86 -2.48
CA LEU A 156 2.52 45.82 -3.22
C LEU A 156 2.34 46.29 -4.67
N SER A 157 1.23 45.93 -5.32
CA SER A 157 0.91 46.42 -6.68
C SER A 157 0.80 47.94 -6.72
N LEU A 158 0.09 48.53 -5.75
CA LEU A 158 -0.06 49.98 -5.64
C LEU A 158 1.27 50.68 -5.31
N GLU A 159 2.08 50.10 -4.42
CA GLU A 159 3.42 50.62 -4.12
C GLU A 159 4.32 50.64 -5.38
N VAL A 160 4.28 49.58 -6.20
CA VAL A 160 5.01 49.53 -7.47
C VAL A 160 4.48 50.56 -8.46
N GLU A 161 3.17 50.76 -8.53
CA GLU A 161 2.54 51.76 -9.42
C GLU A 161 2.89 53.20 -9.00
N LEU A 162 2.87 53.50 -7.69
CA LEU A 162 3.31 54.77 -7.14
C LEU A 162 4.81 55.01 -7.41
N ALA A 163 5.65 53.98 -7.24
CA ALA A 163 7.08 54.08 -7.53
C ALA A 163 7.36 54.37 -9.01
N LYS A 164 6.50 53.91 -9.94
CA LYS A 164 6.61 54.23 -11.38
C LYS A 164 6.20 55.66 -11.72
N LEU A 165 5.38 56.30 -10.89
CA LEU A 165 4.89 57.67 -11.09
C LEU A 165 5.77 58.73 -10.40
N SER A 166 6.65 58.33 -9.47
CA SER A 166 7.64 59.22 -8.84
C SER A 166 8.86 59.39 -9.74
N THR A 167 9.21 60.63 -10.10
CA THR A 167 10.46 60.98 -10.83
C THR A 167 11.67 61.18 -9.92
N GLU A 168 11.54 60.99 -8.61
CA GLU A 168 12.67 60.97 -7.68
C GLU A 168 13.09 59.54 -7.34
N PRO A 169 14.40 59.22 -7.40
CA PRO A 169 14.90 57.92 -6.96
C PRO A 169 14.56 57.71 -5.47
N PRO A 170 14.23 56.48 -5.04
CA PRO A 170 13.88 56.22 -3.64
C PRO A 170 15.04 56.63 -2.73
N LYS A 171 14.82 57.64 -1.88
CA LYS A 171 15.70 57.95 -0.75
C LYS A 171 15.56 56.82 0.26
N TYR A 172 16.46 55.84 0.20
CA TYR A 172 16.74 55.03 1.37
C TYR A 172 17.46 55.90 2.39
N GLU A 173 16.71 56.43 3.35
CA GLU A 173 17.31 56.90 4.60
C GLU A 173 17.85 55.69 5.36
N SER A 174 19.17 55.52 5.28
CA SER A 174 19.92 54.70 6.21
C SER A 174 19.87 55.36 7.59
N SER A 175 18.99 54.90 8.47
CA SER A 175 19.29 54.78 9.92
C SER A 175 18.10 54.20 10.70
N LEU A 176 18.44 53.33 11.66
CA LEU A 176 17.60 52.79 12.76
C LEU A 176 16.67 51.62 12.34
N GLU A 177 16.80 50.36 12.77
CA GLU A 177 17.58 49.73 13.85
C GLU A 177 17.97 48.30 13.45
N VAL A 178 19.24 48.00 13.65
CA VAL A 178 19.82 46.65 13.70
C VAL A 178 19.28 45.97 14.96
N ASN A 179 18.22 45.16 14.89
CA ASN A 179 17.83 44.21 15.95
C ASN A 179 16.72 43.20 15.53
N ALA A 180 16.90 42.48 14.42
CA ALA A 180 16.04 41.33 14.11
C ALA A 180 16.77 40.14 13.45
N LEU A 181 18.11 40.09 13.55
CA LEU A 181 18.92 39.00 12.99
C LEU A 181 19.38 37.95 14.03
N THR A 182 18.81 37.95 15.25
CA THR A 182 19.21 37.01 16.31
C THR A 182 18.19 35.94 16.69
N ASN A 183 17.01 35.87 16.07
CA ASN A 183 16.03 34.81 16.36
C ASN A 183 15.66 33.93 15.15
N ILE A 184 16.60 33.72 14.22
CA ILE A 184 16.51 32.63 13.22
C ILE A 184 17.48 31.53 13.64
N SER A 185 17.19 30.91 14.78
CA SER A 185 17.83 29.66 15.20
C SER A 185 16.89 28.77 15.99
N THR A 186 15.61 28.69 15.59
CA THR A 186 14.76 27.54 15.92
C THR A 186 13.66 27.37 14.87
N LEU A 187 13.56 26.14 14.34
CA LEU A 187 12.51 25.57 13.50
C LEU A 187 12.70 25.68 11.98
N SER A 188 13.72 24.96 11.53
CA SER A 188 13.71 24.24 10.27
C SER A 188 12.67 23.10 10.30
N SER A 189 11.69 23.16 9.41
CA SER A 189 11.08 21.98 8.76
C SER A 189 10.40 22.41 7.43
N THR A 190 10.89 21.80 6.34
CA THR A 190 10.60 21.92 4.90
C THR A 190 9.12 21.72 4.49
N PRO A 191 8.69 21.81 3.18
CA PRO A 191 9.39 22.19 1.93
C PRO A 191 8.60 23.11 0.94
N PRO A 192 9.26 23.55 -0.15
CA PRO A 192 8.67 24.31 -1.25
C PRO A 192 7.98 23.41 -2.29
N ALA A 193 6.89 23.91 -2.86
CA ALA A 193 6.25 23.35 -4.04
C ALA A 193 6.56 24.23 -5.26
N ILE A 194 6.63 23.55 -6.41
CA ILE A 194 6.47 24.05 -7.78
C ILE A 194 7.75 24.54 -8.47
N GLN A 195 8.38 23.61 -9.20
CA GLN A 195 8.77 23.93 -10.57
C GLN A 195 8.64 22.68 -11.47
N ASN A 196 8.01 22.91 -12.63
CA ASN A 196 8.04 22.13 -13.87
C ASN A 196 6.89 21.14 -14.14
N VAL A 197 5.87 21.73 -14.76
CA VAL A 197 4.90 21.19 -15.71
C VAL A 197 5.62 20.62 -16.95
N LEU A 198 5.39 19.35 -17.28
CA LEU A 198 5.04 18.83 -18.62
C LEU A 198 5.03 17.29 -18.62
N LEU A 199 3.85 16.70 -18.73
CA LEU A 199 3.62 15.42 -19.41
C LEU A 199 2.11 15.30 -19.70
N GLU A 200 1.77 15.50 -20.97
CA GLU A 200 0.45 15.22 -21.54
C GLU A 200 0.18 13.70 -21.59
N THR A 201 -1.13 13.39 -21.66
CA THR A 201 -1.75 12.10 -22.02
C THR A 201 -1.78 10.98 -20.97
N TYR A 202 -2.87 10.94 -20.18
CA TYR A 202 -3.89 9.87 -20.16
C TYR A 202 -4.96 10.29 -19.15
N GLN A 203 -6.21 10.48 -19.57
CA GLN A 203 -7.33 10.69 -18.64
C GLN A 203 -8.01 9.33 -18.42
N PRO A 204 -7.89 8.70 -17.23
CA PRO A 204 -8.79 7.61 -16.90
C PRO A 204 -10.17 8.18 -16.57
N ILE A 205 -11.19 7.53 -17.13
CA ILE A 205 -12.61 7.72 -16.85
C ILE A 205 -12.82 7.74 -15.32
N PRO A 206 -13.63 8.66 -14.75
CA PRO A 206 -13.87 8.69 -13.31
C PRO A 206 -14.63 7.42 -12.90
N SER A 207 -13.94 6.49 -12.23
CA SER A 207 -14.60 5.39 -11.53
C SER A 207 -15.17 5.91 -10.22
N LEU A 208 -16.38 5.46 -9.89
CA LEU A 208 -17.13 5.85 -8.70
C LEU A 208 -16.28 5.55 -7.46
N GLY A 209 -15.81 6.60 -6.81
CA GLY A 209 -14.73 6.60 -5.83
C GLY A 209 -15.01 5.77 -4.58
N TYR A 210 -14.33 4.62 -4.48
CA TYR A 210 -13.91 4.03 -3.21
C TYR A 210 -12.39 3.91 -3.22
N SER A 211 -11.68 5.02 -2.99
CA SER A 211 -10.25 4.99 -2.71
C SER A 211 -10.05 4.62 -1.23
N LEU A 212 -10.11 3.32 -0.93
CA LEU A 212 -9.60 2.80 0.35
C LEU A 212 -8.07 2.89 0.31
N GLU A 213 -7.50 3.90 0.95
CA GLU A 213 -6.05 3.98 1.18
C GLU A 213 -5.62 2.80 2.05
N ILE A 214 -5.00 1.81 1.41
CA ILE A 214 -4.39 0.68 2.12
C ILE A 214 -3.14 1.22 2.81
N LYS A 215 -3.26 1.62 4.08
CA LYS A 215 -2.11 2.04 4.89
C LYS A 215 -1.06 0.92 4.89
N PRO A 216 0.15 1.13 4.35
CA PRO A 216 1.13 0.08 4.25
C PRO A 216 1.61 -0.31 5.65
N LYS A 217 1.57 -1.61 5.95
CA LYS A 217 2.11 -2.12 7.20
C LYS A 217 3.64 -2.00 7.14
N LYS A 218 4.22 -1.18 8.01
CA LYS A 218 5.68 -1.12 8.20
C LYS A 218 6.15 -2.45 8.77
N ASN A 219 7.09 -3.09 8.08
CA ASN A 219 7.80 -4.25 8.61
C ASN A 219 9.00 -3.72 9.40
N SER A 220 8.96 -3.79 10.73
CA SER A 220 10.07 -3.38 11.60
C SER A 220 11.08 -4.50 11.89
N ARG A 221 10.97 -5.65 11.20
CA ARG A 221 11.81 -6.82 11.44
C ARG A 221 12.64 -7.12 10.20
N GLY A 222 13.96 -7.01 10.35
CA GLY A 222 14.95 -7.33 9.31
C GLY A 222 15.96 -6.21 9.11
N TYR A 223 16.99 -6.51 8.30
CA TYR A 223 17.99 -5.53 7.89
C TYR A 223 17.39 -4.51 6.92
N LYS A 224 17.88 -3.27 7.02
CA LYS A 224 17.55 -2.21 6.08
C LYS A 224 18.32 -2.39 4.78
N ILE A 225 17.74 -1.91 3.69
CA ILE A 225 18.35 -1.96 2.36
C ILE A 225 18.60 -0.54 1.86
N GLN A 226 19.84 -0.26 1.49
CA GLN A 226 20.22 0.96 0.79
C GLN A 226 20.16 0.75 -0.72
N ARG A 227 19.64 1.76 -1.42
CA ARG A 227 19.80 1.92 -2.87
C ARG A 227 20.82 3.02 -3.11
N ILE A 228 21.90 2.68 -3.79
CA ILE A 228 23.09 3.53 -3.98
C ILE A 228 23.26 3.77 -5.48
N HIS A 229 23.72 4.96 -5.84
CA HIS A 229 24.00 5.27 -7.24
C HIS A 229 25.27 4.55 -7.70
N PRO A 230 25.33 3.93 -8.90
CA PRO A 230 26.51 3.17 -9.33
C PRO A 230 27.81 4.00 -9.37
N ASN A 231 27.67 5.30 -9.69
CA ASN A 231 28.80 6.22 -9.84
C ASN A 231 29.07 7.08 -8.60
N ASP A 232 28.11 7.17 -7.67
CA ASP A 232 28.25 7.94 -6.43
C ASP A 232 27.98 7.02 -5.25
N LEU A 233 29.06 6.50 -4.68
CA LEU A 233 29.04 5.56 -3.57
C LEU A 233 29.08 6.27 -2.21
N THR A 234 29.07 7.61 -2.18
CA THR A 234 29.24 8.37 -0.93
C THR A 234 27.97 8.43 -0.09
N LYS A 235 26.80 8.39 -0.74
CA LYS A 235 25.50 8.50 -0.07
C LYS A 235 24.45 7.57 -0.70
N PRO A 236 23.55 7.01 0.12
CA PRO A 236 22.41 6.27 -0.40
C PRO A 236 21.40 7.23 -1.04
N VAL A 237 20.84 6.82 -2.18
CA VAL A 237 19.72 7.50 -2.86
C VAL A 237 18.41 7.29 -2.10
N ALA A 238 18.24 6.11 -1.49
CA ALA A 238 17.08 5.77 -0.67
C ALA A 238 17.41 4.65 0.30
N VAL A 239 16.70 4.62 1.44
CA VAL A 239 16.78 3.55 2.45
C VAL A 239 15.39 2.91 2.56
N TYR A 240 15.37 1.58 2.59
CA TYR A 240 14.17 0.77 2.70
C TYR A 240 14.24 -0.08 3.96
N GLU A 241 13.10 -0.27 4.64
CA GLU A 241 13.05 -1.05 5.88
C GLU A 241 13.28 -2.55 5.66
N SER A 242 13.04 -3.06 4.46
CA SER A 242 13.28 -4.47 4.13
C SER A 242 13.29 -4.72 2.62
N THR A 243 13.72 -5.92 2.20
CA THR A 243 13.62 -6.36 0.79
C THR A 243 12.17 -6.37 0.26
N VAL A 244 11.19 -6.60 1.14
CA VAL A 244 9.77 -6.61 0.77
C VAL A 244 9.29 -5.19 0.46
N ASP A 245 9.84 -4.20 1.14
CA ASP A 245 9.53 -2.80 0.92
C ASP A 245 10.07 -2.33 -0.44
N VAL A 246 11.28 -2.78 -0.80
CA VAL A 246 11.84 -2.60 -2.15
C VAL A 246 10.92 -3.19 -3.22
N GLU A 247 10.44 -4.43 -3.04
CA GLU A 247 9.53 -5.09 -4.00
C GLU A 247 8.18 -4.38 -4.19
N ARG A 248 7.78 -3.53 -3.24
CA ARG A 248 6.53 -2.77 -3.28
C ARG A 248 6.71 -1.41 -3.95
N LEU A 249 7.83 -0.74 -3.65
CA LEU A 249 8.11 0.63 -4.10
C LEU A 249 8.85 0.68 -5.43
N VAL A 250 9.63 -0.35 -5.75
CA VAL A 250 10.39 -0.45 -7.01
C VAL A 250 9.71 -1.46 -7.91
N THR A 251 9.07 -0.95 -8.96
CA THR A 251 8.36 -1.74 -9.97
C THR A 251 9.29 -2.77 -10.61
N SER A 252 8.74 -3.94 -10.93
CA SER A 252 9.47 -5.05 -11.57
C SER A 252 10.66 -5.62 -10.79
N SER A 253 10.89 -5.17 -9.54
CA SER A 253 11.94 -5.73 -8.70
C SER A 253 11.52 -7.07 -8.08
N SER A 254 12.52 -7.90 -7.79
CA SER A 254 12.35 -9.21 -7.17
C SER A 254 13.30 -9.37 -5.99
N LYS A 255 12.83 -9.98 -4.90
CA LYS A 255 13.64 -10.24 -3.71
C LYS A 255 14.87 -11.10 -4.01
N SER A 256 14.70 -12.13 -4.83
CA SER A 256 15.80 -13.02 -5.22
C SER A 256 16.84 -12.29 -6.10
N GLY A 257 16.40 -11.46 -7.04
CA GLY A 257 17.29 -10.63 -7.86
C GLY A 257 18.07 -9.63 -7.01
N LEU A 258 17.39 -8.96 -6.09
CA LEU A 258 18.00 -8.02 -5.15
C LEU A 258 19.06 -8.68 -4.26
N LEU A 259 18.73 -9.82 -3.64
CA LEU A 259 19.66 -10.54 -2.77
C LEU A 259 20.89 -11.04 -3.53
N ARG A 260 20.70 -11.55 -4.75
CA ARG A 260 21.80 -11.97 -5.62
C ARG A 260 22.67 -10.79 -6.02
N ALA A 261 22.08 -9.61 -6.25
CA ALA A 261 22.82 -8.41 -6.60
C ALA A 261 23.72 -7.94 -5.45
N ILE A 262 23.19 -7.98 -4.22
CA ILE A 262 23.94 -7.67 -3.00
C ILE A 262 25.08 -8.68 -2.80
N GLU A 263 24.79 -9.98 -2.89
CA GLU A 263 25.78 -11.05 -2.70
C GLU A 263 26.92 -10.99 -3.73
N ASN A 264 26.58 -10.69 -4.99
CA ASN A 264 27.55 -10.59 -6.08
C ASN A 264 28.13 -9.19 -6.26
N ASN A 265 27.78 -8.22 -5.40
CA ASN A 265 28.25 -6.83 -5.50
C ASN A 265 28.00 -6.17 -6.86
N SER A 266 26.87 -6.49 -7.48
CA SER A 266 26.56 -6.14 -8.87
C SER A 266 25.44 -5.11 -8.97
N ILE A 267 25.33 -4.48 -10.14
CA ILE A 267 24.27 -3.51 -10.44
C ILE A 267 22.97 -4.26 -10.74
N TYR A 268 21.90 -3.85 -10.08
CA TYR A 268 20.55 -4.34 -10.35
C TYR A 268 19.59 -3.18 -10.52
N MET A 269 18.85 -3.18 -11.63
CA MET A 269 17.92 -2.11 -12.00
C MET A 269 18.60 -0.72 -12.02
N GLY A 270 19.83 -0.65 -12.54
CA GLY A 270 20.59 0.59 -12.66
C GLY A 270 21.13 1.15 -11.34
N HIS A 271 20.98 0.43 -10.23
CA HIS A 271 21.45 0.85 -8.92
C HIS A 271 22.28 -0.24 -8.24
N ARG A 272 23.08 0.20 -7.28
CA ARG A 272 23.78 -0.67 -6.36
C ARG A 272 22.95 -0.84 -5.10
N TRP A 273 23.01 -2.02 -4.51
CA TRP A 273 22.16 -2.39 -3.37
C TRP A 273 23.01 -2.93 -2.25
N TRP A 274 22.70 -2.53 -1.02
CA TRP A 274 23.46 -2.96 0.16
C TRP A 274 22.57 -3.21 1.37
N LYS A 275 23.02 -4.11 2.25
CA LYS A 275 22.36 -4.38 3.54
C LYS A 275 23.05 -3.56 4.62
N VAL A 276 22.26 -2.80 5.38
CA VAL A 276 22.76 -2.09 6.56
C VAL A 276 22.63 -3.04 7.76
N ALA A 277 23.70 -3.18 8.53
CA ALA A 277 23.67 -3.90 9.79
C ALA A 277 22.90 -3.08 10.85
N ASP A 278 22.30 -3.74 11.83
CA ASP A 278 21.38 -3.10 12.79
C ASP A 278 22.07 -2.03 13.68
N ASP A 279 23.40 -2.05 13.76
CA ASP A 279 24.26 -1.17 14.55
C ASP A 279 24.88 -0.01 13.77
N LEU A 280 24.64 0.09 12.46
CA LEU A 280 25.23 1.11 11.58
C LEU A 280 24.22 2.19 11.16
N ASP A 281 24.73 3.38 10.83
CA ASP A 281 23.88 4.48 10.34
C ASP A 281 23.38 4.17 8.93
N GLU A 282 22.06 4.23 8.77
CA GLU A 282 21.37 3.95 7.52
C GLU A 282 21.61 4.98 6.42
N ASN A 283 22.05 6.19 6.78
CA ASN A 283 22.29 7.28 5.84
C ASN A 283 23.73 7.32 5.32
N VAL A 284 24.58 6.43 5.82
CA VAL A 284 25.99 6.33 5.44
C VAL A 284 26.24 5.00 4.75
N VAL A 285 26.96 5.03 3.63
CA VAL A 285 27.37 3.81 2.93
C VAL A 285 28.61 3.24 3.63
N HIS A 286 28.44 2.08 4.28
CA HIS A 286 29.50 1.40 5.01
C HIS A 286 30.05 0.20 4.22
N ASP A 287 31.37 0.09 4.13
CA ASP A 287 32.11 -1.10 3.67
C ASP A 287 31.61 -1.73 2.37
N LEU A 288 31.36 -0.90 1.36
CA LEU A 288 30.87 -1.36 0.07
C LEU A 288 32.04 -1.82 -0.82
N PRO A 289 32.11 -3.12 -1.21
CA PRO A 289 33.20 -3.66 -2.03
C PRO A 289 33.22 -3.07 -3.45
N GLU A 290 34.10 -3.48 -4.36
CA GLU A 290 34.05 -3.02 -5.77
C GLU A 290 32.85 -3.60 -6.54
N THR A 291 32.37 -2.87 -7.55
CA THR A 291 31.21 -3.28 -8.35
C THR A 291 31.61 -4.34 -9.37
N VAL A 292 30.93 -5.48 -9.38
CA VAL A 292 31.15 -6.55 -10.36
C VAL A 292 30.13 -6.43 -11.49
N GLU A 293 30.61 -6.30 -12.72
CA GLU A 293 29.76 -6.36 -13.91
C GLU A 293 29.32 -7.81 -14.16
N LEU A 294 28.03 -8.08 -13.95
CA LEU A 294 27.46 -9.39 -14.31
C LEU A 294 27.18 -9.45 -15.80
N ARG A 295 27.51 -10.60 -16.39
CA ARG A 295 27.16 -10.93 -17.78
C ARG A 295 25.64 -10.94 -17.95
N GLN A 296 25.12 -10.03 -18.77
CA GLN A 296 23.70 -10.01 -19.11
C GLN A 296 23.32 -11.26 -19.91
N GLN A 297 22.16 -11.83 -19.61
CA GLN A 297 21.61 -12.94 -20.39
C GLN A 297 20.95 -12.38 -21.65
N THR A 298 21.29 -12.93 -22.82
CA THR A 298 20.64 -12.58 -24.07
C THR A 298 19.25 -13.23 -24.14
N THR A 299 18.21 -12.41 -24.00
CA THR A 299 16.81 -12.85 -24.08
C THR A 299 16.07 -12.13 -25.19
N GLY A 300 15.23 -12.84 -25.95
CA GLY A 300 14.51 -12.25 -27.09
C GLY A 300 14.19 -13.30 -28.15
N TYR A 301 13.61 -12.83 -29.26
CA TYR A 301 13.33 -13.67 -30.42
C TYR A 301 14.64 -14.16 -31.05
N VAL A 302 14.66 -15.42 -31.45
CA VAL A 302 15.80 -16.05 -32.10
C VAL A 302 15.45 -16.31 -33.55
N VAL A 303 16.31 -15.92 -34.47
CA VAL A 303 16.15 -16.20 -35.88
C VAL A 303 16.99 -17.39 -36.29
N LYS A 304 16.45 -18.18 -37.21
CA LYS A 304 17.18 -19.17 -37.99
C LYS A 304 17.42 -18.59 -39.38
N LEU A 305 18.68 -18.40 -39.72
CA LEU A 305 19.10 -17.87 -41.00
C LEU A 305 19.52 -19.01 -41.94
N GLU A 306 19.13 -18.89 -43.20
CA GLU A 306 19.65 -19.67 -44.31
C GLU A 306 20.74 -18.82 -44.98
N ASN A 307 22.00 -19.24 -44.83
CA ASN A 307 23.19 -18.43 -45.14
C ASN A 307 23.22 -17.08 -44.37
N ASP A 308 24.06 -16.14 -44.82
CA ASP A 308 24.26 -14.84 -44.14
C ASP A 308 23.13 -13.81 -44.37
N GLY A 309 22.05 -14.14 -45.10
CA GLY A 309 21.15 -13.12 -45.65
C GLY A 309 19.64 -13.31 -45.49
N GLU A 310 19.11 -14.51 -45.23
CA GLU A 310 17.66 -14.73 -45.25
C GLU A 310 17.12 -15.38 -43.97
N ILE A 311 16.11 -14.74 -43.37
CA ILE A 311 15.38 -15.29 -42.22
C ILE A 311 14.47 -16.39 -42.72
N LYS A 312 14.75 -17.63 -42.31
CA LYS A 312 13.91 -18.80 -42.61
C LYS A 312 12.79 -18.96 -41.59
N MET A 313 13.10 -18.68 -40.33
CA MET A 313 12.14 -18.85 -39.24
C MET A 313 12.52 -17.99 -38.04
N VAL A 314 11.50 -17.51 -37.32
CA VAL A 314 11.64 -16.77 -36.07
C VAL A 314 11.04 -17.61 -34.94
N PHE A 315 11.77 -17.70 -33.83
CA PHE A 315 11.36 -18.40 -32.62
C PHE A 315 11.16 -17.41 -31.49
N VAL A 316 10.23 -17.77 -30.61
CA VAL A 316 9.90 -17.00 -29.40
C VAL A 316 11.11 -16.79 -28.48
N ASP A 317 11.90 -17.82 -28.28
CA ASP A 317 13.10 -17.82 -27.45
C ASP A 317 14.10 -18.91 -27.90
N GLN A 318 15.27 -18.94 -27.26
CA GLN A 318 16.31 -19.95 -27.51
C GLN A 318 15.83 -21.37 -27.20
N ARG A 319 14.82 -21.54 -26.33
CA ARG A 319 14.30 -22.84 -25.93
C ARG A 319 13.37 -23.43 -27.00
N ALA A 320 12.53 -22.60 -27.61
CA ALA A 320 11.69 -22.97 -28.75
C ALA A 320 12.55 -23.36 -29.96
N ALA A 321 13.61 -22.59 -30.24
CA ALA A 321 14.59 -22.93 -31.28
C ALA A 321 15.26 -24.30 -31.02
N MET A 322 15.69 -24.54 -29.78
CA MET A 322 16.29 -25.81 -29.38
C MET A 322 15.32 -26.99 -29.53
N ALA A 323 14.07 -26.81 -29.12
CA ALA A 323 13.04 -27.85 -29.18
C ALA A 323 12.69 -28.21 -30.63
N TYR A 324 12.59 -27.21 -31.50
CA TYR A 324 12.35 -27.41 -32.93
C TYR A 324 13.48 -28.20 -33.60
N GLU A 325 14.73 -27.84 -33.33
CA GLU A 325 15.92 -28.51 -33.87
C GLU A 325 16.25 -29.83 -33.14
N LYS A 326 15.51 -30.17 -32.09
CA LYS A 326 15.70 -31.38 -31.26
C LYS A 326 17.11 -31.50 -30.67
N PHE A 327 17.71 -30.37 -30.29
CA PHE A 327 19.01 -30.38 -29.61
C PHE A 327 18.88 -30.94 -28.19
N LYS A 328 19.87 -31.74 -27.76
CA LYS A 328 19.90 -32.34 -26.42
C LYS A 328 20.34 -31.39 -25.31
N SER A 329 21.18 -30.39 -25.63
CA SER A 329 21.74 -29.46 -24.65
C SER A 329 21.06 -28.11 -24.71
N THR A 330 20.74 -27.58 -23.54
CA THR A 330 20.12 -26.27 -23.37
C THR A 330 21.04 -25.11 -23.77
N GLY A 331 22.35 -25.33 -23.77
CA GLY A 331 23.36 -24.32 -24.12
C GLY A 331 23.70 -24.24 -25.60
N THR A 332 23.25 -25.18 -26.44
CA THR A 332 23.70 -25.28 -27.85
C THR A 332 23.37 -24.01 -28.64
N ILE A 333 22.11 -23.55 -28.58
CA ILE A 333 21.68 -22.32 -29.28
C ILE A 333 22.40 -21.09 -28.71
N SER A 334 22.53 -20.98 -27.38
CA SER A 334 23.24 -19.86 -26.74
C SER A 334 24.69 -19.78 -27.20
N ASN A 335 25.37 -20.91 -27.33
CA ASN A 335 26.74 -20.98 -27.80
C ASN A 335 26.85 -20.71 -29.31
N ALA A 336 25.87 -21.17 -30.11
CA ALA A 336 25.81 -20.86 -31.54
C ALA A 336 25.67 -19.34 -31.77
N ILE A 337 24.76 -18.68 -31.04
CA ILE A 337 24.57 -17.22 -31.11
C ILE A 337 25.85 -16.48 -30.69
N LYS A 338 26.48 -16.89 -29.59
CA LYS A 338 27.72 -16.25 -29.09
C LYS A 338 28.91 -16.44 -30.04
N SER A 339 29.03 -17.61 -30.65
CA SER A 339 30.16 -17.92 -31.54
C SER A 339 29.95 -17.41 -32.97
N GLY A 340 28.70 -17.12 -33.36
CA GLY A 340 28.33 -16.76 -34.73
C GLY A 340 28.55 -17.89 -35.74
N LYS A 341 28.88 -19.11 -35.28
CA LYS A 341 29.21 -20.25 -36.15
C LYS A 341 27.94 -20.99 -36.58
N PRO A 342 27.93 -21.57 -37.80
CA PRO A 342 26.82 -22.41 -38.24
C PRO A 342 26.61 -23.60 -37.28
N CYS A 343 25.37 -23.83 -36.91
CA CYS A 343 24.92 -24.99 -36.13
C CYS A 343 23.88 -25.75 -36.97
N HIS A 344 24.14 -27.03 -37.26
CA HIS A 344 23.30 -27.82 -38.18
C HIS A 344 23.06 -27.11 -39.53
N HIS A 345 24.10 -26.54 -40.15
CA HIS A 345 24.04 -25.83 -41.44
C HIS A 345 23.25 -24.51 -41.45
N HIS A 346 22.82 -24.03 -40.28
CA HIS A 346 22.10 -22.76 -40.15
C HIS A 346 22.78 -21.83 -39.16
N ILE A 347 22.60 -20.52 -39.35
CA ILE A 347 23.13 -19.51 -38.44
C ILE A 347 21.98 -19.06 -37.53
N PHE A 348 22.24 -19.03 -36.21
CA PHE A 348 21.29 -18.53 -35.22
C PHE A 348 21.75 -17.18 -34.71
N LYS A 349 20.87 -16.18 -34.76
CA LYS A 349 21.10 -14.83 -34.22
C LYS A 349 19.87 -14.36 -33.43
N MET A 350 20.04 -13.33 -32.61
CA MET A 350 18.88 -12.64 -32.05
C MET A 350 18.22 -11.80 -33.14
N PHE A 351 16.89 -11.73 -33.16
CA PHE A 351 16.16 -10.89 -34.13
C PHE A 351 16.56 -9.42 -34.03
N SER A 352 16.84 -8.93 -32.81
CA SER A 352 17.35 -7.58 -32.56
C SER A 352 18.69 -7.27 -33.23
N ASP A 353 19.49 -8.31 -33.48
CA ASP A 353 20.85 -8.17 -34.02
C ASP A 353 20.85 -8.31 -35.56
N CYS A 354 19.70 -8.58 -36.17
CA CYS A 354 19.53 -8.58 -37.63
C CYS A 354 19.40 -7.14 -38.16
N SER A 355 19.80 -6.92 -39.42
CA SER A 355 19.63 -5.61 -40.04
C SER A 355 18.14 -5.23 -40.16
N PRO A 356 17.80 -3.93 -40.10
CA PRO A 356 16.41 -3.48 -40.24
C PRO A 356 15.77 -3.96 -41.55
N GLU A 357 16.55 -4.04 -42.63
CA GLU A 357 16.11 -4.56 -43.94
C GLU A 357 15.63 -6.02 -43.85
N MET A 358 16.38 -6.88 -43.16
CA MET A 358 16.00 -8.29 -42.96
C MET A 358 14.76 -8.43 -42.09
N GLN A 359 14.65 -7.61 -41.04
CA GLN A 359 13.49 -7.61 -40.14
C GLN A 359 12.22 -7.20 -40.89
N ASN A 360 12.28 -6.12 -41.68
CA ASN A 360 11.14 -5.62 -42.45
C ASN A 360 10.72 -6.62 -43.53
N LYS A 361 11.66 -7.22 -44.28
CA LYS A 361 11.36 -8.25 -45.28
C LYS A 361 10.60 -9.44 -44.69
N TRP A 362 10.95 -9.85 -43.46
CA TRP A 362 10.23 -10.91 -42.77
C TRP A 362 8.82 -10.47 -42.33
N LEU A 363 8.71 -9.27 -41.75
CA LEU A 363 7.45 -8.71 -41.25
C LEU A 363 6.43 -8.38 -42.36
N GLU A 364 6.87 -8.20 -43.60
CA GLU A 364 5.99 -8.04 -44.77
C GLU A 364 5.19 -9.32 -45.09
N THR A 365 5.75 -10.49 -44.79
CA THR A 365 5.17 -11.79 -45.16
C THR A 365 4.69 -12.60 -43.96
N ASN A 366 5.28 -12.39 -42.78
CA ASN A 366 5.06 -13.20 -41.59
C ASN A 366 4.89 -12.35 -40.32
N GLU A 367 4.07 -12.83 -39.40
CA GLU A 367 3.95 -12.24 -38.07
C GLU A 367 4.98 -12.85 -37.09
N LEU A 368 5.36 -12.10 -36.07
CA LEU A 368 6.24 -12.61 -35.02
C LEU A 368 5.48 -13.64 -34.17
N PRO A 369 6.13 -14.76 -33.80
CA PRO A 369 5.48 -15.78 -33.00
C PRO A 369 5.14 -15.21 -31.62
N THR A 370 3.89 -15.38 -31.20
CA THR A 370 3.43 -14.88 -29.91
C THR A 370 4.05 -15.68 -28.78
N LYS A 371 4.55 -14.98 -27.76
CA LYS A 371 4.95 -15.62 -26.50
C LYS A 371 3.71 -16.25 -25.89
N ALA A 372 3.81 -17.54 -25.53
CA ALA A 372 2.81 -18.16 -24.67
C ALA A 372 2.60 -17.26 -23.45
N LYS A 373 1.35 -16.95 -23.13
CA LYS A 373 1.02 -16.11 -21.97
C LYS A 373 1.69 -16.72 -20.74
N ALA A 374 2.33 -15.89 -19.93
CA ALA A 374 2.92 -16.35 -18.68
C ALA A 374 1.84 -17.09 -17.89
N ASN A 375 2.15 -18.27 -17.32
CA ASN A 375 1.25 -19.15 -16.56
C ASN A 375 0.75 -18.52 -15.23
N GLY A 376 0.67 -17.20 -15.14
CA GLY A 376 0.11 -16.48 -14.01
C GLY A 376 -1.40 -16.62 -14.03
N LYS A 377 -1.96 -17.16 -12.94
CA LYS A 377 -3.41 -17.12 -12.73
C LYS A 377 -3.83 -15.66 -12.61
N ARG A 378 -4.64 -15.19 -13.56
CA ARG A 378 -5.29 -13.88 -13.53
C ARG A 378 -6.31 -13.86 -12.40
N VAL A 379 -6.35 -12.77 -11.66
CA VAL A 379 -7.25 -12.61 -10.50
C VAL A 379 -7.97 -11.29 -10.66
N ALA A 380 -9.28 -11.32 -10.49
CA ALA A 380 -10.10 -10.12 -10.45
C ALA A 380 -10.66 -9.89 -9.05
N ARG A 381 -10.82 -8.61 -8.70
CA ARG A 381 -11.52 -8.18 -7.50
C ARG A 381 -12.92 -7.69 -7.86
N TYR A 382 -13.85 -8.03 -6.99
CA TYR A 382 -15.26 -7.68 -7.09
C TYR A 382 -15.67 -6.94 -5.83
N SER A 383 -16.60 -6.00 -5.99
CA SER A 383 -17.20 -5.31 -4.87
C SER A 383 -17.95 -6.31 -3.98
N PRO A 384 -17.77 -6.25 -2.65
CA PRO A 384 -18.41 -7.18 -1.73
C PRO A 384 -19.91 -6.91 -1.53
N VAL A 385 -20.40 -5.74 -1.93
CA VAL A 385 -21.78 -5.28 -1.66
C VAL A 385 -22.74 -5.72 -2.76
N ASP A 386 -22.37 -5.48 -4.02
CA ASP A 386 -23.19 -5.71 -5.21
C ASP A 386 -22.60 -6.79 -6.13
N GLY A 387 -21.38 -7.27 -5.86
CA GLY A 387 -20.70 -8.27 -6.68
C GLY A 387 -20.20 -7.73 -8.02
N SER A 388 -20.14 -6.41 -8.21
CA SER A 388 -19.67 -5.79 -9.46
C SER A 388 -18.17 -6.00 -9.67
N PHE A 389 -17.76 -6.24 -10.92
CA PHE A 389 -16.35 -6.29 -11.29
C PHE A 389 -15.71 -4.91 -11.10
N GLN A 390 -14.48 -4.89 -10.56
CA GLN A 390 -13.77 -3.65 -10.28
C GLN A 390 -12.46 -3.58 -11.06
N GLU A 391 -11.57 -4.56 -10.86
CA GLU A 391 -10.25 -4.53 -11.47
C GLU A 391 -9.71 -5.95 -11.64
N GLU A 392 -8.86 -6.11 -12.65
CA GLU A 392 -8.17 -7.35 -12.95
C GLU A 392 -6.65 -7.20 -12.83
N TYR A 393 -6.01 -8.23 -12.28
CA TYR A 393 -4.58 -8.35 -12.15
C TYR A 393 -4.05 -9.52 -12.97
N SER A 394 -2.95 -9.28 -13.68
CA SER A 394 -2.32 -10.29 -14.56
C SER A 394 -1.79 -11.51 -13.79
N ASN A 395 -1.44 -11.35 -12.51
CA ASN A 395 -0.99 -12.44 -11.67
C ASN A 395 -1.34 -12.24 -10.19
N ILE A 396 -1.40 -13.34 -9.45
CA ILE A 396 -1.61 -13.35 -8.00
C ILE A 396 -0.54 -12.52 -7.26
N GLY A 397 0.72 -12.54 -7.71
CA GLY A 397 1.83 -11.89 -7.01
C GLY A 397 1.61 -10.39 -6.83
N ASP A 398 1.10 -9.71 -7.85
CA ASP A 398 0.80 -8.28 -7.82
C ASP A 398 -0.29 -7.97 -6.78
N VAL A 399 -1.34 -8.81 -6.71
CA VAL A 399 -2.38 -8.71 -5.67
C VAL A 399 -1.77 -8.81 -4.27
N LEU A 400 -0.88 -9.78 -4.06
CA LEU A 400 -0.25 -9.97 -2.74
C LEU A 400 0.62 -8.78 -2.35
N LYS A 401 1.31 -8.15 -3.30
CA LYS A 401 2.16 -6.97 -3.09
C LYS A 401 1.31 -5.73 -2.76
N ILE A 402 0.32 -5.43 -3.60
CA ILE A 402 -0.54 -4.24 -3.47
C ILE A 402 -1.37 -4.30 -2.18
N PHE A 403 -2.06 -5.42 -1.94
CA PHE A 403 -2.99 -5.55 -0.82
C PHE A 403 -2.35 -6.10 0.47
N GLN A 404 -1.05 -6.41 0.42
CA GLN A 404 -0.26 -6.96 1.53
C GLN A 404 -0.91 -8.23 2.11
N LEU A 405 -1.26 -9.14 1.22
CA LEU A 405 -1.96 -10.37 1.53
C LEU A 405 -0.99 -11.56 1.59
N GLY A 406 -1.29 -12.50 2.48
CA GLY A 406 -0.67 -13.82 2.42
C GLY A 406 -1.29 -14.62 1.28
N ARG A 407 -0.48 -15.37 0.52
CA ARG A 407 -0.98 -16.24 -0.57
C ARG A 407 -2.07 -17.18 -0.09
N ALA A 408 -1.86 -17.84 1.06
CA ALA A 408 -2.84 -18.76 1.64
C ALA A 408 -4.15 -18.07 2.02
N THR A 409 -4.09 -16.81 2.48
CA THR A 409 -5.28 -16.02 2.81
C THR A 409 -6.10 -15.69 1.58
N LEU A 410 -5.43 -15.27 0.49
CA LEU A 410 -6.11 -15.01 -0.78
C LEU A 410 -6.71 -16.28 -1.38
N MET A 411 -5.98 -17.40 -1.36
CA MET A 411 -6.48 -18.68 -1.87
C MET A 411 -7.72 -19.14 -1.09
N LYS A 412 -7.68 -19.12 0.24
CA LYS A 412 -8.86 -19.43 1.08
C LYS A 412 -10.02 -18.48 0.83
N ALA A 413 -9.73 -17.21 0.55
CA ALA A 413 -10.77 -16.24 0.23
C ALA A 413 -11.49 -16.61 -1.08
N ILE A 414 -10.73 -16.97 -2.11
CA ILE A 414 -11.26 -17.40 -3.41
C ILE A 414 -12.01 -18.74 -3.28
N GLU A 415 -11.42 -19.72 -2.59
CA GLU A 415 -12.01 -21.06 -2.40
C GLU A 415 -13.34 -21.03 -1.65
N ASN A 416 -13.44 -20.17 -0.62
CA ASN A 416 -14.64 -20.08 0.23
C ASN A 416 -15.61 -18.95 -0.18
N ASP A 417 -15.40 -18.29 -1.33
CA ASP A 417 -16.10 -17.06 -1.75
C ASP A 417 -16.23 -16.00 -0.62
N SER A 418 -15.19 -15.90 0.20
CA SER A 418 -15.18 -15.04 1.39
C SER A 418 -14.47 -13.72 1.13
N ILE A 419 -14.90 -12.67 1.82
CA ILE A 419 -14.35 -11.32 1.68
C ILE A 419 -12.97 -11.26 2.34
N CYS A 420 -11.99 -10.74 1.62
CA CYS A 420 -10.63 -10.54 2.11
C CYS A 420 -10.12 -9.15 1.73
N LYS A 421 -9.60 -8.39 2.72
CA LYS A 421 -9.19 -6.98 2.55
C LYS A 421 -10.27 -6.12 1.89
N ASN A 422 -11.53 -6.32 2.32
CA ASN A 422 -12.71 -5.60 1.83
C ASN A 422 -13.10 -5.89 0.37
N TRP A 423 -12.56 -6.94 -0.25
CA TRP A 423 -12.89 -7.33 -1.62
C TRP A 423 -13.26 -8.81 -1.71
N LYS A 424 -14.14 -9.15 -2.66
CA LYS A 424 -14.31 -10.53 -3.13
C LYS A 424 -13.31 -10.80 -4.25
N TRP A 425 -12.78 -12.00 -4.32
CA TRP A 425 -11.71 -12.37 -5.25
C TRP A 425 -12.12 -13.59 -6.06
N LYS A 426 -11.91 -13.57 -7.37
CA LYS A 426 -12.12 -14.74 -8.24
C LYS A 426 -11.01 -14.87 -9.25
N PHE A 427 -10.75 -16.12 -9.65
CA PHE A 427 -9.91 -16.38 -10.81
C PHE A 427 -10.70 -16.03 -12.08
N MET A 428 -10.01 -15.36 -13.00
CA MET A 428 -10.56 -15.18 -14.34
C MET A 428 -10.34 -16.49 -15.09
N VAL A 429 -11.43 -17.06 -15.62
CA VAL A 429 -11.35 -18.27 -16.45
C VAL A 429 -10.69 -17.87 -17.77
N GLU A 430 -9.67 -18.62 -18.18
CA GLU A 430 -9.10 -18.47 -19.51
C GLU A 430 -10.15 -18.96 -20.52
N GLU A 431 -10.76 -18.03 -21.27
CA GLU A 431 -11.38 -18.41 -22.54
C GLU A 431 -10.23 -18.88 -23.44
N ASN A 432 -10.23 -20.18 -23.73
CA ASN A 432 -9.25 -20.86 -24.59
C ASN A 432 -9.32 -20.35 -26.02
#